data_AF-A0A7W1BKH6-F1
#
_entry.id   AF-A0A7W1BKH6-F1
#
_cell.length_a   1.000
_cell.length_b   1.000
_cell.length_c   1.000
_cell.angle_alpha   90.00
_cell.angle_beta   90.00
_cell.angle_gamma   90.00
#
_symmetry.space_group_name_H-M   'P 1'
#
loop_
_entity.id
_entity.type
_entity.pdbx_description
1 polymer ?
#
loop_
_entity_poly.entity_id
_entity_poly.type
_entity_poly.pdbx_seq_one_letter_code
_entity_poly.pdbx_strand_id
1 'polypeptide(L)'
;MAFTESRTIYLKVRPETALARLGHDRNTRPLLGGSDPLSSLLRLLREREGYYSQAESVIDTDVLDLQGVIDEVVRLANGDS
;
A
#
# COMPACT_ATOMS: atom_id res chain seq x y z
N MET A 1 -11.96 5.67 -30.19
CA MET A 1 -11.91 5.77 -28.71
C MET A 1 -10.56 5.22 -28.28
N ALA A 2 -9.62 6.10 -27.91
CA ALA A 2 -8.39 5.67 -27.26
C ALA A 2 -8.74 5.48 -25.78
N PHE A 3 -8.69 4.25 -25.29
CA PHE A 3 -8.61 4.02 -23.85
C PHE A 3 -7.20 4.45 -23.45
N THR A 4 -7.08 5.49 -22.63
CA THR A 4 -5.82 5.77 -21.95
C THR A 4 -5.55 4.59 -21.02
N GLU A 5 -4.43 3.90 -21.18
CA GLU A 5 -4.03 2.83 -20.28
C GLU A 5 -3.97 3.36 -18.84
N SER A 6 -4.65 2.69 -17.91
CA SER A 6 -4.60 3.02 -16.49
C SER A 6 -3.46 2.23 -15.84
N ARG A 7 -2.47 2.93 -15.28
CA ARG A 7 -1.39 2.32 -14.50
C ARG A 7 -1.84 2.06 -13.07
N THR A 8 -1.56 0.86 -12.58
CA THR A 8 -1.86 0.46 -11.20
C THR A 8 -0.57 0.17 -10.44
N ILE A 9 -0.37 0.88 -9.33
CA ILE A 9 0.84 0.76 -8.51
C ILE A 9 0.43 0.34 -7.10
N TYR A 10 0.93 -0.80 -6.66
CA TYR A 10 0.71 -1.28 -5.30
C TYR A 10 1.84 -0.80 -4.37
N LEU A 11 1.49 0.06 -3.42
CA LEU A 11 2.37 0.45 -2.32
C LEU A 11 2.36 -0.63 -1.23
N LYS A 12 3.32 -1.54 -1.30
CA LYS A 12 3.49 -2.61 -0.34
C LYS A 12 4.14 -2.09 0.94
N VAL A 13 3.61 -2.53 2.06
CA VAL A 13 4.12 -2.21 3.39
C VAL A 13 3.86 -3.40 4.30
N ARG A 14 4.81 -3.70 5.18
CA ARG A 14 4.65 -4.72 6.22
C ARG A 14 3.54 -4.31 7.20
N PRO A 15 2.70 -5.26 7.64
CA PRO A 15 1.64 -4.98 8.60
C PRO A 15 2.07 -4.23 9.86
N GLU A 16 3.23 -4.58 10.39
CA GLU A 16 3.83 -4.00 11.59
C GLU A 16 4.22 -2.54 11.35
N THR A 17 4.84 -2.25 10.20
CA THR A 17 5.22 -0.88 9.80
C THR A 17 3.98 -0.03 9.55
N ALA A 18 2.97 -0.58 8.87
CA ALA A 18 1.70 0.12 8.65
C ALA A 18 1.04 0.48 9.98
N LEU A 19 0.99 -0.47 10.92
CA LEU A 19 0.43 -0.23 12.24
C LEU A 19 1.21 0.83 13.04
N ALA A 20 2.55 0.81 12.99
CA ALA A 20 3.38 1.82 13.62
C ALA A 20 3.15 3.22 13.03
N ARG A 21 3.05 3.33 11.70
CA ARG A 21 2.77 4.59 10.99
C ARG A 21 1.38 5.15 11.29
N LEU A 22 0.39 4.30 11.58
CA LEU A 22 -0.97 4.73 11.94
C LEU A 22 -1.04 5.46 13.28
N GLY A 23 -0.13 5.17 14.23
CA GLY A 23 -0.08 5.85 15.53
C GLY A 23 -1.45 6.05 16.18
N HIS A 24 -1.79 7.32 16.49
CA HIS A 24 -3.06 7.71 17.11
C HIS A 24 -4.26 7.65 16.15
N ASP A 25 -4.03 7.75 14.83
CA ASP A 25 -5.09 7.67 13.81
C ASP A 25 -5.69 6.27 13.69
N ARG A 26 -5.08 5.27 14.32
CA ARG A 26 -5.67 3.93 14.41
C ARG A 26 -7.11 3.96 14.93
N ASN A 27 -7.40 4.80 15.93
CA ASN A 27 -8.72 4.87 16.55
C ASN A 27 -9.80 5.46 15.63
N THR A 28 -9.40 6.15 14.56
CA THR A 28 -10.32 6.68 13.54
C THR A 28 -10.60 5.69 12.42
N ARG A 29 -9.92 4.53 12.39
CA ARG A 29 -10.10 3.49 11.38
C ARG A 29 -11.05 2.41 11.89
N PRO A 30 -12.32 2.37 11.45
CA PRO A 30 -13.33 1.48 12.03
C PRO A 30 -12.94 0.00 11.96
N LEU A 31 -12.22 -0.41 10.91
CA LEU A 31 -11.76 -1.78 10.71
C LEU A 31 -10.57 -2.19 11.59
N LEU A 32 -9.91 -1.23 12.26
CA LEU A 32 -8.71 -1.45 13.08
C LEU A 32 -8.89 -0.96 14.54
N GLY A 33 -10.09 -0.51 14.92
CA GLY A 33 -10.38 0.00 16.27
C GLY A 33 -10.57 -1.07 17.35
N GLY A 34 -10.45 -2.36 16.99
CA GLY A 34 -10.60 -3.49 17.92
C GLY A 34 -9.39 -3.73 18.82
N SER A 35 -9.49 -4.72 19.70
CA SER A 35 -8.46 -5.10 20.68
C SER A 35 -7.16 -5.65 20.06
N ASP A 36 -7.24 -6.21 18.85
CA ASP A 36 -6.09 -6.72 18.11
C ASP A 36 -6.03 -6.12 16.68
N PRO A 37 -5.38 -4.94 16.54
CA PRO A 37 -5.28 -4.26 15.25
C PRO A 37 -4.32 -4.95 14.29
N LEU A 38 -3.28 -5.65 14.77
CA LEU A 38 -2.32 -6.34 13.92
C LEU A 38 -2.98 -7.55 13.24
N SER A 39 -3.69 -8.37 14.01
CA SER A 39 -4.44 -9.50 13.44
C SER A 39 -5.53 -9.03 12.46
N SER A 40 -6.19 -7.91 12.76
CA SER A 40 -7.15 -7.30 11.83
C SER A 40 -6.48 -6.88 10.52
N LEU A 41 -5.29 -6.27 10.59
CA LEU A 41 -4.55 -5.84 9.41
C LEU A 41 -4.01 -7.02 8.58
N LEU A 42 -3.50 -8.06 9.23
CA LEU A 42 -3.07 -9.31 8.58
C LEU A 42 -4.23 -10.01 7.86
N ARG A 43 -5.41 -10.05 8.50
CA ARG A 43 -6.62 -10.60 7.88
C ARG A 43 -7.01 -9.80 6.64
N LEU A 44 -7.09 -8.47 6.75
CA LEU A 44 -7.42 -7.59 5.63
C LEU A 44 -6.41 -7.72 4.48
N LEU A 45 -5.12 -7.85 4.78
CA LEU A 45 -4.10 -8.03 3.76
C LEU A 45 -4.30 -9.33 3.01
N ARG A 46 -4.53 -10.45 3.71
CA ARG A 46 -4.82 -11.75 3.08
C ARG A 46 -6.07 -11.72 2.21
N GLU A 47 -7.14 -11.09 2.67
CA GLU A 47 -8.38 -10.93 1.90
C GLU A 47 -8.18 -10.13 0.62
N ARG A 48 -7.18 -9.23 0.58
CA ARG A 48 -6.96 -8.28 -0.52
C ARG A 48 -5.74 -8.59 -1.38
N GLU A 49 -4.88 -9.49 -0.94
CA GLU A 49 -3.62 -9.83 -1.61
C GLU A 49 -3.85 -10.20 -3.07
N GLY A 50 -4.87 -11.01 -3.35
CA GLY A 50 -5.21 -11.41 -4.72
C GLY A 50 -5.65 -10.26 -5.63
N TYR A 51 -6.12 -9.13 -5.10
CA TYR A 51 -6.39 -7.92 -5.87
C TYR A 51 -5.14 -7.06 -6.03
N TYR A 52 -4.36 -6.87 -4.95
CA TYR A 52 -3.15 -6.06 -4.98
C TYR A 52 -2.05 -6.68 -5.85
N SER A 53 -1.97 -8.01 -5.93
CA SER A 53 -1.01 -8.73 -6.78
C SER A 53 -1.28 -8.58 -8.28
N GLN A 54 -2.44 -8.03 -8.67
CA GLN A 54 -2.77 -7.74 -10.07
C GLN A 54 -2.22 -6.39 -10.54
N ALA A 55 -1.64 -5.59 -9.64
CA ALA A 55 -1.04 -4.32 -10.00
C ALA A 55 0.12 -4.52 -10.99
N GLU A 56 0.23 -3.62 -11.96
CA GLU A 56 1.32 -3.61 -12.95
C GLU A 56 2.69 -3.44 -12.29
N SER A 57 2.74 -2.71 -11.17
CA SER A 57 3.98 -2.46 -10.44
C SER A 57 3.76 -2.50 -8.94
N VAL A 58 4.82 -2.90 -8.22
CA VAL A 58 4.81 -2.99 -6.76
C VAL A 58 6.02 -2.22 -6.21
N ILE A 59 5.77 -1.31 -5.27
CA ILE A 59 6.81 -0.57 -4.56
C ILE A 59 6.83 -1.06 -3.12
N ASP A 60 7.99 -1.53 -2.64
CA ASP A 60 8.19 -1.79 -1.22
C ASP A 60 8.52 -0.49 -0.49
N THR A 61 7.58 0.00 0.32
CA THR A 61 7.72 1.27 1.06
C THR A 61 8.43 1.10 2.41
N ASP A 62 8.86 -0.11 2.77
CA ASP A 62 9.69 -0.35 3.95
C ASP A 62 11.17 -0.06 3.70
N VAL A 63 11.62 -0.13 2.45
CA VAL A 63 13.03 0.06 2.06
C VAL A 63 13.31 1.45 1.49
N LEU A 64 12.28 2.29 1.37
CA LEU A 64 12.34 3.64 0.83
C LEU A 64 11.85 4.65 1.87
N ASP A 65 12.43 5.84 1.85
CA ASP A 65 11.87 6.99 2.54
C ASP A 65 10.75 7.65 1.72
N LEU A 66 10.14 8.71 2.24
CA LEU A 66 9.02 9.38 1.58
C LEU A 66 9.40 9.87 0.18
N GLN A 67 10.58 10.48 0.02
CA GLN A 67 11.01 11.02 -1.26
C GLN A 67 11.30 9.90 -2.25
N GLY A 68 11.95 8.81 -1.82
CA GLY A 68 12.18 7.64 -2.66
C GLY A 68 10.88 6.99 -3.15
N VAL A 69 9.85 6.92 -2.31
CA VAL A 69 8.53 6.44 -2.75
C VAL A 69 7.91 7.37 -3.79
N ILE A 70 8.00 8.70 -3.60
CA ILE A 70 7.47 9.67 -4.57
C ILE A 70 8.19 9.54 -5.92
N ASP A 71 9.52 9.51 -5.90
CA ASP A 71 10.34 9.42 -7.10
C ASP A 71 10.04 8.13 -7.88
N GLU A 72 9.90 7.02 -7.18
CA GLU A 72 9.57 5.73 -7.79
C GLU A 72 8.15 5.70 -8.38
N VAL A 73 7.16 6.28 -7.70
CA VAL A 73 5.80 6.43 -8.24
C VAL A 73 5.81 7.27 -9.51
N VAL A 74 6.53 8.39 -9.53
CA VAL A 74 6.63 9.27 -10.70
C VAL A 74 7.30 8.54 -11.87
N ARG A 75 8.41 7.85 -11.61
CA ARG A 75 9.11 7.03 -12.62
C ARG A 75 8.18 6.00 -13.26
N LEU A 76 7.48 5.22 -12.43
CA LEU A 76 6.54 4.20 -12.90
C LEU A 76 5.34 4.80 -13.63
N ALA A 77 4.82 5.94 -13.18
CA ALA A 77 3.69 6.62 -13.82
C ALA A 77 4.04 7.15 -15.22
N ASN A 78 5.30 7.57 -15.43
CA ASN A 78 5.78 8.06 -16.73
C ASN A 78 6.16 6.94 -17.71
N GLY A 79 6.19 5.68 -17.27
CA GLY A 79 6.53 4.53 -18.10
C GLY A 79 8.03 4.28 -18.29
N ASP A 80 8.87 4.92 -17.47
CA ASP A 80 10.31 4.70 -17.46
C ASP A 80 10.57 3.36 -16.75
N SER A 81 10.59 2.25 -17.50
CA SER A 81 10.84 0.88 -16.98
C SER A 81 12.28 0.43 -17.18
#